data_AF-A0A2E0YT33-F1
#
_entry.id   AF-A0A2E0YT33-F1
#
_cell.length_a   1.000
_cell.length_b   1.000
_cell.length_c   1.000
_cell.angle_alpha   90.00
_cell.angle_beta   90.00
_cell.angle_gamma   90.00
#
_symmetry.space_group_name_H-M   'P 1'
#
loop_
_entity.id
_entity.type
_entity.pdbx_description
1 polymer ?
#
loop_
_entity_poly.entity_id
_entity_poly.type
_entity_poly.pdbx_seq_one_letter_code
_entity_poly.pdbx_strand_id
1 'polypeptide(L)' 'MRHTCGVVLVLTLVACASGPVTSACPEPRPQVCTMEYNPTCAVLADGRQQEYASPCNACADDQVAQVLTGPCPE' A
#
# COMPACT_ATOMS: atom_id res chain seq x y z
N MET A 1 -23.06 13.84 39.87
CA MET A 1 -21.61 13.56 39.84
C MET A 1 -21.24 12.08 39.61
N ARG A 2 -22.17 11.10 39.71
CA ARG A 2 -21.89 9.68 39.37
C ARG A 2 -22.06 9.32 37.88
N HIS A 3 -22.78 10.14 37.11
CA HIS A 3 -23.10 9.86 35.70
C HIS A 3 -22.07 10.42 34.69
N THR A 4 -21.23 11.36 35.10
CA THR A 4 -20.22 11.99 34.24
C THR A 4 -18.98 11.11 34.02
N CYS A 5 -18.69 10.15 34.91
CA CYS A 5 -17.61 9.17 34.71
C CYS A 5 -17.95 8.10 33.66
N GLY A 6 -19.23 7.71 33.52
CA GLY A 6 -19.65 6.64 32.61
C GLY A 6 -19.59 7.03 31.13
N VAL A 7 -19.87 8.29 30.82
CA VAL A 7 -19.91 8.79 29.43
C VAL A 7 -18.50 8.98 28.85
N VAL A 8 -17.52 9.36 29.68
CA VAL A 8 -16.13 9.61 29.24
C VAL A 8 -15.40 8.33 28.84
N LEU A 9 -15.76 7.18 29.42
CA LEU A 9 -15.11 5.89 29.15
C LEU A 9 -15.50 5.29 27.78
N VAL A 10 -16.65 5.70 27.20
CA VAL A 10 -17.17 5.12 25.95
C VAL A 10 -16.63 5.84 24.70
N LEU A 11 -16.07 7.05 24.83
CA LEU A 11 -15.67 7.91 23.71
C LEU A 11 -14.24 7.66 23.17
N THR A 12 -13.44 6.78 23.76
CA THR A 12 -11.99 6.68 23.44
C THR A 12 -11.60 5.54 22.51
N LEU A 13 -12.51 4.65 22.10
CA LEU A 13 -12.14 3.39 21.43
C LEU A 13 -12.22 3.40 19.89
N VAL A 14 -12.45 4.54 19.24
CA VAL A 14 -12.41 4.62 17.77
C VAL A 14 -10.99 4.93 17.29
N ALA A 15 -10.13 3.92 17.25
CA ALA A 15 -8.86 3.98 16.53
C ALA A 15 -9.03 3.36 15.15
N CYS A 16 -9.04 4.17 14.08
CA CYS A 16 -8.99 3.67 12.70
C CYS A 16 -7.56 3.21 12.38
N ALA A 17 -7.38 1.93 12.08
CA ALA A 17 -6.13 1.41 11.54
C ALA A 17 -6.17 1.47 10.00
N SER A 18 -5.54 2.48 9.41
CA SER A 18 -5.37 2.61 7.96
C SER A 18 -4.07 1.89 7.55
N GLY A 19 -4.18 0.65 7.09
CA GLY A 19 -3.03 -0.07 6.50
C GLY A 19 -2.68 0.46 5.09
N PRO A 20 -1.47 0.16 4.59
CA PRO A 20 -1.13 0.46 3.20
C PRO A 20 -2.08 -0.28 2.25
N VAL A 21 -2.60 0.45 1.25
CA VAL A 21 -3.43 -0.16 0.20
C VAL A 21 -2.51 -0.92 -0.74
N THR A 22 -2.73 -2.23 -0.84
CA THR A 22 -2.01 -3.12 -1.75
C THR A 22 -2.90 -3.51 -2.93
N SER A 23 -2.30 -3.68 -4.10
CA SER A 23 -2.96 -4.24 -5.27
C SER A 23 -2.07 -5.30 -5.94
N ALA A 24 -2.70 -6.41 -6.35
CA ALA A 24 -2.05 -7.39 -7.21
C ALA A 24 -1.85 -6.81 -8.59
N CYS A 25 -0.81 -7.25 -9.28
CA CYS A 25 -0.61 -6.83 -10.64
C CYS A 25 -1.59 -7.51 -11.61
N PRO A 26 -1.99 -6.81 -12.68
CA PRO A 26 -2.86 -7.37 -13.70
C PRO A 26 -2.13 -8.42 -14.55
N GLU A 27 -2.89 -9.41 -15.02
CA GLU A 27 -2.46 -10.36 -16.04
C GLU A 27 -3.24 -10.13 -17.35
N PRO A 28 -2.57 -10.14 -18.52
CA PRO A 28 -1.13 -10.34 -18.70
C PRO A 28 -0.29 -9.14 -18.25
N ARG A 29 0.95 -9.40 -17.82
CA ARG A 29 1.94 -8.39 -17.43
C ARG A 29 2.13 -7.32 -18.53
N PRO A 30 2.05 -6.01 -18.22
CA PRO A 30 2.35 -4.96 -19.18
C PRO A 30 3.76 -5.10 -19.75
N GLN A 31 3.87 -5.08 -21.08
CA GLN A 31 5.15 -5.14 -21.79
C GLN A 31 5.67 -3.74 -22.18
N VAL A 32 4.80 -2.73 -22.13
CA VAL A 32 5.11 -1.35 -22.47
C VAL A 32 4.45 -0.45 -21.45
N CYS A 33 5.23 0.49 -20.91
CA CYS A 33 4.76 1.51 -19.98
C CYS A 33 4.98 2.91 -20.57
N THR A 34 4.13 3.85 -20.17
CA THR A 34 4.36 5.28 -20.44
C THR A 34 5.52 5.80 -19.59
N MET A 35 5.97 7.03 -19.87
CA MET A 35 6.95 7.73 -19.03
C MET A 35 6.30 8.38 -17.80
N GLU A 36 5.36 7.68 -17.15
CA GLU A 36 4.74 8.14 -15.91
C GLU A 36 5.75 8.05 -14.75
N TYR A 37 5.80 9.10 -13.94
CA TYR A 37 6.53 9.08 -12.68
C TYR A 37 5.54 9.24 -11.52
N ASN A 38 5.20 8.10 -10.90
CA ASN A 38 4.30 7.96 -9.78
C ASN A 38 4.82 6.82 -8.88
N PRO A 39 5.86 7.10 -8.05
CA PRO A 39 6.59 6.06 -7.34
C PRO A 39 5.69 5.10 -6.58
N THR A 40 5.96 3.80 -6.74
CA THR A 40 5.24 2.72 -6.07
C THR A 40 6.23 1.79 -5.38
N CYS A 41 5.89 1.33 -4.18
CA CYS A 41 6.64 0.28 -3.51
C CYS A 41 6.12 -1.08 -3.96
N ALA A 42 6.94 -1.86 -4.64
CA ALA A 42 6.62 -3.22 -5.04
C ALA A 42 7.09 -4.21 -3.98
N VAL A 43 6.28 -5.23 -3.71
CA VAL A 43 6.69 -6.41 -2.95
C VAL A 43 6.97 -7.53 -3.94
N LEU A 44 8.21 -7.99 -3.91
CA LEU A 44 8.71 -9.10 -4.72
C LEU A 44 8.17 -10.43 -4.17
N ALA A 45 8.19 -11.48 -4.98
CA ALA A 45 7.75 -12.82 -4.60
C ALA A 45 8.52 -13.41 -3.41
N ASP A 46 9.75 -12.95 -3.17
CA ASP A 46 10.58 -13.31 -2.02
C ASP A 46 10.31 -12.45 -0.76
N GLY A 47 9.35 -11.53 -0.84
CA GLY A 47 8.95 -10.65 0.26
C GLY A 47 9.77 -9.37 0.40
N ARG A 48 10.83 -9.17 -0.40
CA ARG A 48 11.58 -7.90 -0.40
C ARG A 48 10.73 -6.78 -0.99
N GLN A 49 11.01 -5.56 -0.52
CA GLN A 49 10.42 -4.34 -1.07
C GLN A 49 11.41 -3.60 -1.95
N GLN A 50 10.92 -3.05 -3.05
CA GLN A 50 11.71 -2.25 -3.97
C GLN A 50 10.84 -1.14 -4.56
N GLU A 51 11.37 0.07 -4.62
CA GLU A 51 10.69 1.19 -5.26
C GLU A 51 10.84 1.13 -6.79
N TYR A 52 9.75 1.39 -7.49
CA TYR A 52 9.71 1.52 -8.95
C TYR A 52 9.11 2.87 -9.33
N ALA A 53 9.46 3.37 -10.51
CA ALA A 53 9.04 4.67 -11.01
C ALA A 53 7.51 4.82 -11.18
N SER A 54 6.80 3.72 -11.44
CA SER A 54 5.33 3.69 -11.56
C SER A 54 4.79 2.28 -11.26
N PRO A 55 3.48 2.13 -10.99
CA PRO A 55 2.84 0.82 -10.89
C PRO A 55 2.96 -0.01 -12.17
N CYS A 56 2.96 0.63 -13.35
CA CYS A 56 3.19 -0.09 -14.61
C CYS A 56 4.60 -0.67 -14.65
N ASN A 57 5.62 0.12 -14.32
CA ASN A 57 7.01 -0.34 -14.31
C ASN A 57 7.24 -1.45 -13.29
N ALA A 58 6.62 -1.37 -12.11
CA ALA A 58 6.63 -2.46 -11.14
C ALA A 58 5.96 -3.73 -11.70
N CYS A 59 4.77 -3.57 -12.28
CA CYS A 59 4.04 -4.69 -12.85
C CYS A 59 4.60 -5.19 -14.21
N ALA A 60 5.71 -4.64 -14.71
CA ALA A 60 6.42 -5.21 -15.85
C ALA A 60 7.52 -6.22 -15.43
N ASP A 61 7.91 -6.23 -14.15
CA ASP A 61 8.93 -7.14 -13.60
C ASP A 61 8.26 -8.40 -13.05
N ASP A 62 8.43 -9.56 -13.68
CA ASP A 62 7.79 -10.82 -13.31
C ASP A 62 8.05 -11.27 -11.86
N GLN A 63 9.04 -10.70 -11.17
CA GLN A 63 9.30 -10.99 -9.77
C GLN A 63 8.36 -10.25 -8.81
N VAL A 64 7.62 -9.24 -9.27
CA VAL A 64 6.72 -8.44 -8.43
C VAL A 64 5.39 -9.16 -8.21
N ALA A 65 5.05 -9.39 -6.95
CA ALA A 65 3.80 -10.04 -6.55
C ALA A 65 2.66 -9.04 -6.33
N GLN A 66 2.96 -7.88 -5.76
CA GLN A 66 1.98 -6.85 -5.43
C GLN A 66 2.65 -5.47 -5.35
N VAL A 67 1.86 -4.41 -5.51
CA VAL A 67 2.30 -3.03 -5.34
C VAL A 67 1.54 -2.37 -4.20
N LEU A 68 2.22 -1.46 -3.49
CA LEU A 68 1.65 -0.59 -2.48
C LEU A 68 1.55 0.82 -3.09
N THR A 69 0.47 1.52 -2.76
CA THR A 69 0.30 2.91 -3.17
C THR A 69 1.37 3.79 -2.52
N GLY A 70 2.14 4.50 -3.34
CA GLY A 70 3.19 5.43 -2.91
C GLY A 70 4.60 4.80 -2.82
N PRO A 71 5.64 5.61 -2.52
CA PRO A 71 7.02 5.17 -2.43
C PRO A 71 7.26 4.15 -1.31
N CYS A 72 8.42 3.50 -1.31
CA CYS A 72 8.77 2.62 -0.19
C CYS A 72 9.02 3.46 1.09
N PRO A 73 8.65 2.95 2.27
CA PRO A 73 8.96 3.62 3.53
C PRO A 73 10.49 3.66 3.74
N GLU A 74 10.97 4.78 4.30
CA GLU A 74 12.37 4.94 4.73
C GLU A 74 12.72 4.09 5.96
#